data_AF-A0A7W3JAL1-F1
#
_entry.id   AF-A0A7W3JAL1-F1
#
_cell.length_a   1.000
_cell.length_b   1.000
_cell.length_c   1.000
_cell.angle_alpha   90.00
_cell.angle_beta   90.00
_cell.angle_gamma   90.00
#
_symmetry.space_group_name_H-M   'P 1'
#
loop_
_entity.id
_entity.type
_entity.pdbx_description
1 polymer ?
#
loop_
_entity_poly.entity_id
_entity_poly.type
_entity_poly.pdbx_seq_one_letter_code
_entity_poly.pdbx_strand_id
1 'polypeptide(L)'
;MVDLARHEVTSARKSLKAATNRGEEIYAATKGKGADESVRSSLRAALDVGGAADASASVTFTGTDLAKLGQAEYDLSTNRSVVTAATEAMASAQDAVTCPAPDQVWDPDSGMLEDSELAKIPWAPDFVVRADVLDGLIALDEAYMAEFGQHLTINSAYRSYASQEELYDPSSPIAAPPGCSNHGLGLAVDIGGGVETFDTPQYDWLKANAEAHGWLHPAFAEPNAGGASRGPRRWP
;
A
#
# COMPACT_ATOMS: atom_id res chain seq x y z
N MET A 1 -3.71 -32.45 -23.06
CA MET A 1 -4.27 -32.59 -21.70
C MET A 1 -3.18 -32.49 -20.64
N VAL A 2 -2.11 -33.31 -20.68
CA VAL A 2 -1.00 -33.22 -19.70
C VAL A 2 -0.28 -31.87 -19.72
N ASP A 3 0.01 -31.32 -20.90
CA ASP A 3 0.70 -30.02 -21.00
C ASP A 3 -0.12 -28.86 -20.45
N LEU A 4 -1.45 -28.91 -20.62
CA LEU A 4 -2.36 -27.94 -20.01
C LEU A 4 -2.32 -28.05 -18.48
N ALA A 5 -2.44 -29.25 -17.93
CA ALA A 5 -2.38 -29.47 -16.49
C ALA A 5 -1.02 -29.03 -15.89
N ARG A 6 0.10 -29.22 -16.61
CA ARG A 6 1.41 -28.70 -16.20
C ARG A 6 1.46 -27.16 -16.24
N HIS A 7 0.84 -26.55 -17.24
CA HIS A 7 0.75 -25.09 -17.32
C HIS A 7 -0.03 -24.52 -16.13
N GLU A 8 -1.16 -25.13 -15.76
CA GLU A 8 -1.96 -24.75 -14.60
C GLU A 8 -1.16 -24.87 -13.30
N VAL A 9 -0.46 -25.98 -13.08
CA VAL A 9 0.44 -26.14 -11.92
C VAL A 9 1.52 -25.05 -11.91
N THR A 10 2.12 -24.73 -13.05
CA THR A 10 3.15 -23.67 -13.16
C THR A 10 2.60 -22.30 -12.77
N SER A 11 1.39 -21.98 -13.24
CA SER A 11 0.68 -20.76 -12.87
C SER A 11 0.41 -20.71 -11.37
N ALA A 12 -0.14 -21.80 -10.80
CA ALA A 12 -0.45 -21.90 -9.38
C ALA A 12 0.80 -21.76 -8.49
N ARG A 13 1.93 -22.37 -8.89
CA ARG A 13 3.22 -22.22 -8.21
C ARG A 13 3.72 -20.78 -8.22
N LYS A 14 3.62 -20.09 -9.38
CA LYS A 14 4.01 -18.68 -9.48
C LYS A 14 3.17 -17.81 -8.55
N SER A 15 1.85 -18.03 -8.49
CA SER A 15 0.96 -17.30 -7.60
C SER A 15 1.22 -17.59 -6.12
N LEU A 16 1.44 -18.85 -5.74
CA LEU A 16 1.81 -19.21 -4.36
C LEU A 16 3.13 -18.55 -3.97
N LYS A 17 4.16 -18.60 -4.83
CA LYS A 17 5.45 -17.95 -4.59
C LYS A 17 5.31 -16.45 -4.35
N ALA A 18 4.48 -15.76 -5.12
CA ALA A 18 4.22 -14.34 -4.91
C ALA A 18 3.57 -14.08 -3.53
N ALA A 19 2.58 -14.88 -3.14
CA ALA A 19 1.96 -14.78 -1.81
C ALA A 19 2.94 -15.07 -0.67
N THR A 20 3.77 -16.12 -0.80
CA THR A 20 4.81 -16.47 0.18
C THR A 20 5.85 -15.37 0.32
N ASN A 21 6.28 -14.75 -0.78
CA ASN A 21 7.23 -13.64 -0.72
C ASN A 21 6.67 -12.46 0.09
N ARG A 22 5.43 -12.04 -0.18
CA ARG A 22 4.78 -10.97 0.60
C ARG A 22 4.58 -11.37 2.07
N GLY A 23 4.23 -12.63 2.32
CA GLY A 23 4.10 -13.14 3.69
C GLY A 23 5.42 -13.14 4.46
N GLU A 24 6.55 -13.52 3.83
CA GLU A 24 7.88 -13.47 4.46
C GLU A 24 8.33 -12.03 4.73
N GLU A 25 8.02 -11.08 3.84
CA GLU A 25 8.28 -9.65 4.05
C GLU A 25 7.52 -9.11 5.26
N ILE A 26 6.20 -9.35 5.33
CA ILE A 26 5.38 -8.97 6.48
C ILE A 26 5.87 -9.66 7.75
N TYR A 27 6.21 -10.95 7.67
CA TYR A 27 6.78 -11.67 8.80
C TYR A 27 8.12 -11.07 9.25
N ALA A 28 9.00 -10.64 8.36
CA ALA A 28 10.25 -9.99 8.74
C ALA A 28 10.00 -8.62 9.38
N ALA A 29 9.17 -7.79 8.76
CA ALA A 29 8.94 -6.40 9.17
C ALA A 29 8.21 -6.25 10.51
N THR A 30 7.39 -7.24 10.88
CA THR A 30 6.62 -7.23 12.15
C THR A 30 7.41 -7.71 13.36
N LYS A 31 8.66 -8.16 13.18
CA LYS A 31 9.47 -8.72 14.28
C LYS A 31 9.75 -7.65 15.34
N GLY A 32 9.28 -7.90 16.57
CA GLY A 32 9.52 -7.01 17.71
C GLY A 32 8.74 -5.70 17.66
N LYS A 33 7.74 -5.58 16.78
CA LYS A 33 6.90 -4.38 16.62
C LYS A 33 5.60 -4.44 17.44
N GLY A 34 5.45 -5.43 18.33
CA GLY A 34 4.41 -5.48 19.35
C GLY A 34 3.09 -6.18 18.97
N ALA A 35 2.94 -6.63 17.73
CA ALA A 35 1.80 -7.46 17.33
C ALA A 35 1.77 -8.83 18.04
N ASP A 36 0.58 -9.42 18.14
CA ASP A 36 0.34 -10.69 18.84
C ASP A 36 1.19 -11.84 18.24
N GLU A 37 2.02 -12.46 19.09
CA GLU A 37 2.93 -13.54 18.69
C GLU A 37 2.19 -14.80 18.20
N SER A 38 0.93 -15.00 18.62
CA SER A 38 0.10 -16.10 18.12
C SER A 38 -0.32 -15.90 16.67
N VAL A 39 -0.61 -14.66 16.26
CA VAL A 39 -0.90 -14.30 14.86
C VAL A 39 0.37 -14.45 14.02
N ARG A 40 1.50 -13.98 14.55
CA ARG A 40 2.82 -14.15 13.93
C ARG A 40 3.19 -15.62 13.72
N SER A 41 2.95 -16.46 14.73
CA SER A 41 3.16 -17.91 14.65
C SER A 41 2.25 -18.56 13.59
N SER A 42 1.01 -18.08 13.46
CA SER A 42 0.07 -18.56 12.44
C SER A 42 0.54 -18.23 11.02
N LEU A 43 1.07 -17.03 10.79
CA LEU A 43 1.72 -16.68 9.52
C LEU A 43 2.93 -17.58 9.23
N ARG A 44 3.80 -17.82 10.22
CA ARG A 44 4.93 -18.74 10.04
C ARG A 44 4.49 -20.13 9.61
N ALA A 45 3.47 -20.68 10.29
CA ALA A 45 2.93 -21.99 9.95
C ALA A 45 2.35 -22.03 8.52
N ALA A 46 1.62 -20.98 8.11
CA ALA A 46 1.09 -20.87 6.75
C ALA A 46 2.22 -20.84 5.69
N LEU A 47 3.29 -20.09 5.94
CA LEU A 47 4.46 -20.02 5.07
C LEU A 47 5.16 -21.37 4.94
N ASP A 48 5.35 -22.09 6.06
CA ASP A 48 5.97 -23.42 6.07
C ASP A 48 5.15 -24.45 5.28
N VAL A 49 3.82 -24.45 5.44
CA VAL A 49 2.92 -25.33 4.68
C VAL A 49 2.92 -24.95 3.18
N GLY A 50 2.90 -23.66 2.86
CA GLY A 50 3.02 -23.19 1.47
C GLY A 50 4.32 -23.65 0.79
N GLY A 51 5.46 -23.54 1.50
CA GLY A 51 6.75 -24.06 1.02
C GLY A 51 6.73 -25.57 0.80
N ALA A 52 6.12 -26.33 1.71
CA ALA A 52 5.96 -27.78 1.57
C ALA A 52 5.07 -28.18 0.38
N ALA A 53 4.02 -27.39 0.10
CA ALA A 53 3.15 -27.59 -1.06
C ALA A 53 3.90 -27.35 -2.38
N ASP A 54 4.70 -26.28 -2.49
CA ASP A 54 5.52 -26.02 -3.69
C ASP A 54 6.58 -27.11 -3.92
N ALA A 55 7.22 -27.58 -2.85
CA ALA A 55 8.17 -28.69 -2.92
C ALA A 55 7.49 -29.99 -3.42
N SER A 56 6.31 -30.31 -2.90
CA SER A 56 5.52 -31.48 -3.30
C SER A 56 5.04 -31.40 -4.75
N ALA A 57 4.60 -30.21 -5.19
CA ALA A 57 4.21 -29.95 -6.56
C ALA A 57 5.39 -30.09 -7.54
N SER A 58 6.61 -29.69 -7.14
CA SER A 58 7.82 -29.86 -7.95
C SER A 58 8.12 -31.32 -8.29
N VAL A 59 7.90 -32.23 -7.34
CA VAL A 59 8.04 -33.67 -7.58
C VAL A 59 6.98 -34.16 -8.56
N THR A 60 5.72 -33.79 -8.32
CA THR A 60 4.55 -34.19 -9.13
C THR A 60 4.63 -33.69 -10.57
N PHE A 61 5.21 -32.50 -10.79
CA PHE A 61 5.34 -31.84 -12.08
C PHE A 61 6.04 -32.70 -13.15
N THR A 62 6.97 -33.56 -12.73
CA THR A 62 7.72 -34.45 -13.62
C THR A 62 6.89 -35.63 -14.16
N GLY A 63 5.76 -35.93 -13.53
CA GLY A 63 4.87 -37.02 -13.92
C GLY A 63 3.92 -36.66 -15.08
N THR A 64 3.14 -37.66 -15.52
CA THR A 64 2.09 -37.52 -16.56
C THR A 64 0.68 -37.86 -16.04
N ASP A 65 0.57 -38.16 -14.75
CA ASP A 65 -0.70 -38.49 -14.08
C ASP A 65 -1.55 -37.22 -13.90
N LEU A 66 -2.61 -37.11 -14.69
CA LEU A 66 -3.51 -35.95 -14.69
C LEU A 66 -4.19 -35.72 -13.34
N ALA A 67 -4.53 -36.78 -12.61
CA ALA A 67 -5.19 -36.63 -11.31
C ALA A 67 -4.22 -36.04 -10.29
N LYS A 68 -2.95 -36.47 -10.31
CA LYS A 68 -1.92 -35.89 -9.44
C LYS A 68 -1.58 -34.45 -9.80
N LEU A 69 -1.52 -34.12 -11.09
CA LEU A 69 -1.32 -32.74 -11.53
C LEU A 69 -2.47 -31.83 -11.11
N GLY A 70 -3.72 -32.29 -11.24
CA GLY A 70 -4.90 -31.56 -10.77
C GLY A 70 -4.92 -31.38 -9.25
N GLN A 71 -4.55 -32.42 -8.48
CA GLN A 71 -4.43 -32.30 -7.03
C GLN A 71 -3.33 -31.31 -6.62
N ALA A 72 -2.18 -31.32 -7.30
CA ALA A 72 -1.11 -30.37 -7.02
C ALA A 72 -1.53 -28.92 -7.30
N GLU A 73 -2.25 -28.66 -8.39
CA GLU A 73 -2.81 -27.33 -8.68
C GLU A 73 -3.77 -26.87 -7.56
N TYR A 74 -4.70 -27.74 -7.17
CA TYR A 74 -5.66 -27.45 -6.10
C TYR A 74 -4.97 -27.16 -4.76
N ASP A 75 -3.98 -27.97 -4.38
CA ASP A 75 -3.23 -27.81 -3.14
C ASP A 75 -2.44 -26.50 -3.14
N LEU A 76 -1.79 -26.14 -4.26
CA LEU A 76 -1.09 -24.86 -4.42
C LEU A 76 -2.04 -23.67 -4.29
N SER A 77 -3.20 -23.74 -4.96
CA SER A 77 -4.20 -22.67 -4.93
C SER A 77 -4.80 -22.49 -3.54
N THR A 78 -5.09 -23.60 -2.85
CA THR A 78 -5.57 -23.60 -1.46
C THR A 78 -4.54 -22.99 -0.51
N ASN A 79 -3.28 -23.42 -0.61
CA ASN A 79 -2.21 -22.89 0.23
C ASN A 79 -1.89 -21.42 -0.05
N ARG A 80 -2.03 -20.96 -1.30
CA ARG A 80 -1.92 -19.54 -1.64
C ARG A 80 -2.94 -18.74 -0.84
N SER A 81 -4.21 -19.16 -0.84
CA SER A 81 -5.27 -18.49 -0.09
C SER A 81 -5.01 -18.50 1.43
N VAL A 82 -4.48 -19.60 1.98
CA VAL A 82 -4.10 -19.69 3.40
C VAL A 82 -2.97 -18.72 3.75
N VAL A 83 -1.91 -18.66 2.92
CA VAL A 83 -0.80 -17.72 3.11
C VAL A 83 -1.28 -16.27 3.00
N THR A 84 -2.09 -15.95 2.00
CA THR A 84 -2.67 -14.60 1.83
C THR A 84 -3.48 -14.19 3.06
N ALA A 85 -4.41 -15.03 3.51
CA ALA A 85 -5.23 -14.72 4.68
C ALA A 85 -4.41 -14.55 5.97
N ALA A 86 -3.39 -15.40 6.18
CA ALA A 86 -2.51 -15.27 7.34
C ALA A 86 -1.63 -14.00 7.26
N THR A 87 -1.23 -13.61 6.06
CA THR A 87 -0.46 -12.38 5.81
C THR A 87 -1.30 -11.15 6.11
N GLU A 88 -2.54 -11.10 5.62
CA GLU A 88 -3.50 -10.03 5.90
C GLU A 88 -3.80 -9.93 7.40
N ALA A 89 -4.04 -11.06 8.07
CA ALA A 89 -4.27 -11.09 9.51
C ALA A 89 -3.07 -10.53 10.30
N MET A 90 -1.84 -10.86 9.88
CA MET A 90 -0.63 -10.31 10.49
C MET A 90 -0.48 -8.80 10.26
N ALA A 91 -0.72 -8.34 9.03
CA ALA A 91 -0.68 -6.91 8.70
C ALA A 91 -1.72 -6.14 9.53
N SER A 92 -2.97 -6.62 9.63
CA SER A 92 -4.00 -6.01 10.46
C SER A 92 -3.67 -6.03 11.95
N ALA A 93 -3.07 -7.12 12.46
CA ALA A 93 -2.63 -7.18 13.85
C ALA A 93 -1.50 -6.19 14.14
N GLN A 94 -0.59 -5.97 13.19
CA GLN A 94 0.46 -4.97 13.32
C GLN A 94 -0.10 -3.55 13.23
N ASP A 95 -1.00 -3.31 12.29
CA ASP A 95 -1.68 -2.02 12.12
C ASP A 95 -2.37 -1.58 13.42
N ALA A 96 -3.15 -2.48 14.04
CA ALA A 96 -3.85 -2.21 15.29
C ALA A 96 -2.93 -1.82 16.47
N VAL A 97 -1.65 -2.20 16.43
CA VAL A 97 -0.66 -1.84 17.45
C VAL A 97 0.11 -0.56 17.08
N THR A 98 0.28 -0.29 15.78
CA THR A 98 1.21 0.75 15.29
C THR A 98 0.51 2.02 14.90
N CYS A 99 -0.66 1.92 14.27
CA CYS A 99 -1.36 3.03 13.61
C CYS A 99 -2.68 3.32 14.34
N PRO A 100 -2.70 4.25 15.32
CA PRO A 100 -3.85 4.48 16.19
C PRO A 100 -4.99 5.26 15.53
N ALA A 101 -4.78 5.81 14.32
CA ALA A 101 -5.76 6.66 13.64
C ALA A 101 -6.38 5.93 12.43
N PRO A 102 -7.69 6.13 12.16
CA PRO A 102 -8.40 5.42 11.09
C PRO A 102 -7.97 5.82 9.67
N ASP A 103 -7.19 6.89 9.52
CA ASP A 103 -6.60 7.36 8.27
C ASP A 103 -5.19 6.83 8.01
N GLN A 104 -4.72 5.92 8.87
CA GLN A 104 -3.39 5.34 8.84
C GLN A 104 -3.52 3.84 8.61
N VAL A 105 -2.65 3.32 7.76
CA VAL A 105 -2.49 1.88 7.55
C VAL A 105 -1.01 1.59 7.65
N TRP A 106 -0.66 0.61 8.49
CA TRP A 106 0.71 0.13 8.58
C TRP A 106 1.10 -0.58 7.30
N ASP A 107 2.20 -0.14 6.69
CA ASP A 107 2.81 -0.84 5.58
C ASP A 107 4.34 -0.88 5.77
N PRO A 108 4.99 -2.06 5.62
CA PRO A 108 6.44 -2.17 5.74
C PRO A 108 7.20 -1.33 4.71
N ASP A 109 6.58 -1.01 3.56
CA ASP A 109 7.18 -0.26 2.46
C ASP A 109 7.02 1.25 2.64
N SER A 110 6.21 1.69 3.62
CA SER A 110 5.98 3.11 3.91
C SER A 110 7.28 3.81 4.32
N GLY A 111 7.84 4.58 3.40
CA GLY A 111 9.05 5.38 3.55
C GLY A 111 10.31 4.63 3.10
N MET A 112 10.15 3.49 2.45
CA MET A 112 11.21 2.60 1.99
C MET A 112 11.28 2.48 0.46
N LEU A 113 10.55 3.32 -0.29
CA LEU A 113 10.58 3.31 -1.75
C LEU A 113 11.96 3.71 -2.28
N GLU A 114 12.40 2.99 -3.30
CA GLU A 114 13.65 3.25 -4.01
C GLU A 114 13.51 4.43 -4.97
N ASP A 115 14.61 5.13 -5.24
CA ASP A 115 14.61 6.29 -6.15
C ASP A 115 14.03 5.96 -7.54
N SER A 116 14.19 4.71 -8.00
CA SER A 116 13.66 4.24 -9.28
C SER A 116 12.13 4.11 -9.33
N GLU A 117 11.48 4.07 -8.17
CA GLU A 117 10.02 4.01 -8.02
C GLU A 117 9.39 5.40 -7.92
N LEU A 118 10.22 6.44 -7.80
CA LEU A 118 9.82 7.81 -7.54
C LEU A 118 10.02 8.68 -8.79
N ALA A 119 9.13 9.66 -8.96
CA ALA A 119 9.22 10.62 -10.03
C ALA A 119 8.96 12.03 -9.50
N LYS A 120 9.70 13.01 -10.06
CA LYS A 120 9.58 14.43 -9.69
C LYS A 120 8.29 15.02 -10.24
N ILE A 121 7.64 15.85 -9.43
CA ILE A 121 6.48 16.63 -9.85
C ILE A 121 6.97 17.78 -10.77
N PRO A 122 6.50 17.90 -12.03
CA PRO A 122 7.08 18.83 -13.00
C PRO A 122 7.08 20.32 -12.60
N TRP A 123 6.00 20.79 -11.97
CA TRP A 123 5.88 22.18 -11.51
C TRP A 123 6.38 22.40 -10.07
N ALA A 124 6.74 21.33 -9.35
CA ALA A 124 7.22 21.36 -7.98
C ALA A 124 8.36 20.33 -7.77
N PRO A 125 9.51 20.49 -8.45
CA PRO A 125 10.52 19.43 -8.63
C PRO A 125 11.32 19.06 -7.36
N ASP A 126 11.12 19.79 -6.27
CA ASP A 126 11.62 19.44 -4.94
C ASP A 126 10.81 18.31 -4.29
N PHE A 127 9.65 17.99 -4.84
CA PHE A 127 8.77 16.91 -4.39
C PHE A 127 8.76 15.76 -5.39
N VAL A 128 8.62 14.55 -4.84
CA VAL A 128 8.48 13.30 -5.61
C VAL A 128 7.25 12.53 -5.14
N VAL A 129 6.64 11.82 -6.07
CA VAL A 129 5.55 10.85 -5.84
C VAL A 129 5.94 9.51 -6.46
N ARG A 130 5.18 8.45 -6.19
CA ARG A 130 5.37 7.19 -6.87
C ARG A 130 5.12 7.38 -8.37
N ALA A 131 5.98 6.81 -9.21
CA ALA A 131 6.00 7.11 -10.64
C ALA A 131 4.69 6.72 -11.35
N ASP A 132 3.99 5.69 -10.86
CA ASP A 132 2.72 5.20 -11.41
C ASP A 132 1.52 6.13 -11.14
N VAL A 133 1.61 7.05 -10.16
CA VAL A 133 0.56 8.04 -9.88
C VAL A 133 0.83 9.41 -10.49
N LEU A 134 2.04 9.63 -11.04
CA LEU A 134 2.46 10.94 -11.52
C LEU A 134 1.57 11.45 -12.66
N ASP A 135 1.22 10.60 -13.63
CA ASP A 135 0.39 11.00 -14.78
C ASP A 135 -0.99 11.52 -14.34
N GLY A 136 -1.59 10.89 -13.32
CA GLY A 136 -2.84 11.35 -12.72
C GLY A 136 -2.68 12.72 -12.06
N LEU A 137 -1.58 12.93 -11.33
CA LEU A 137 -1.30 14.23 -10.70
C LEU A 137 -1.08 15.34 -11.73
N ILE A 138 -0.38 15.04 -12.83
CA ILE A 138 -0.18 15.96 -13.95
C ILE A 138 -1.53 16.34 -14.56
N ALA A 139 -2.38 15.36 -14.86
CA ALA A 139 -3.69 15.64 -15.44
C ALA A 139 -4.59 16.49 -14.52
N LEU A 140 -4.51 16.26 -13.20
CA LEU A 140 -5.21 17.06 -12.21
C LEU A 140 -4.71 18.51 -12.17
N ASP A 141 -3.38 18.70 -12.19
CA ASP A 141 -2.77 20.03 -12.22
C ASP A 141 -3.08 20.80 -13.51
N GLU A 142 -3.08 20.14 -14.66
CA GLU A 142 -3.46 20.77 -15.94
C GLU A 142 -4.92 21.26 -15.90
N ALA A 143 -5.83 20.48 -15.35
CA ALA A 143 -7.22 20.86 -15.15
C ALA A 143 -7.35 22.02 -14.15
N TYR A 144 -6.59 21.99 -13.05
CA TYR A 144 -6.58 23.05 -12.04
C TYR A 144 -6.01 24.36 -12.61
N MET A 145 -4.95 24.27 -13.41
CA MET A 145 -4.35 25.40 -14.14
C MET A 145 -5.34 26.02 -15.14
N ALA A 146 -6.15 25.20 -15.81
CA ALA A 146 -7.18 25.70 -16.73
C ALA A 146 -8.31 26.47 -16.00
N GLU A 147 -8.67 26.05 -14.78
CA GLU A 147 -9.69 26.70 -13.97
C GLU A 147 -9.17 27.99 -13.30
N PHE A 148 -8.02 27.91 -12.62
CA PHE A 148 -7.55 28.97 -11.73
C PHE A 148 -6.38 29.79 -12.29
N GLY A 149 -5.80 29.38 -13.43
CA GLY A 149 -4.67 30.07 -14.05
C GLY A 149 -3.36 29.95 -13.26
N GLN A 150 -3.28 29.01 -12.32
CA GLN A 150 -2.09 28.71 -11.52
C GLN A 150 -1.98 27.21 -11.24
N HIS A 151 -0.75 26.72 -11.07
CA HIS A 151 -0.49 25.33 -10.69
C HIS A 151 -0.93 25.03 -9.25
N LEU A 152 -1.15 23.74 -8.96
CA LEU A 152 -1.34 23.24 -7.60
C LEU A 152 -0.11 23.56 -6.74
N THR A 153 -0.34 24.12 -5.55
CA THR A 153 0.73 24.36 -4.58
C THR A 153 0.99 23.09 -3.79
N ILE A 154 2.10 22.40 -4.06
CA ILE A 154 2.52 21.21 -3.32
C ILE A 154 3.27 21.64 -2.06
N ASN A 155 2.76 21.24 -0.88
CA ASN A 155 3.38 21.50 0.41
C ASN A 155 4.18 20.29 0.92
N SER A 156 3.72 19.07 0.61
CA SER A 156 4.43 17.84 0.96
C SER A 156 4.02 16.69 0.02
N ALA A 157 4.91 15.71 -0.17
CA ALA A 157 4.69 14.54 -1.03
C ALA A 157 5.35 13.31 -0.40
N TYR A 158 6.09 12.48 -1.15
CA TYR A 158 6.80 11.33 -0.58
C TYR A 158 7.66 11.73 0.64
N ARG A 159 7.63 10.90 1.68
CA ARG A 159 8.46 11.07 2.89
C ARG A 159 9.12 9.75 3.26
N SER A 160 10.44 9.74 3.33
CA SER A 160 11.20 8.58 3.76
C SER A 160 10.88 8.19 5.21
N TYR A 161 11.17 6.94 5.56
CA TYR A 161 10.96 6.43 6.91
C TYR A 161 11.79 7.21 7.93
N ALA A 162 13.06 7.50 7.62
CA ALA A 162 13.94 8.28 8.48
C ALA A 162 13.41 9.72 8.71
N SER A 163 12.94 10.39 7.67
CA SER A 163 12.33 11.72 7.82
C SER A 163 11.00 11.67 8.59
N GLN A 164 10.24 10.57 8.47
CA GLN A 164 9.04 10.36 9.27
C GLN A 164 9.38 10.13 10.75
N GLU A 165 10.48 9.42 11.07
CA GLU A 165 10.99 9.27 12.45
C GLU A 165 11.40 10.62 13.05
N GLU A 166 12.07 11.47 12.29
CA GLU A 166 12.47 12.81 12.75
C GLU A 166 11.26 13.73 13.00
N LEU A 167 10.20 13.59 12.18
CA LEU A 167 8.99 14.40 12.27
C LEU A 167 8.01 13.89 13.34
N TYR A 168 8.06 12.60 13.67
CA TYR A 168 7.08 11.97 14.54
C TYR A 168 7.25 12.40 16.00
N ASP A 169 6.21 13.04 16.52
CA ASP A 169 6.05 13.34 17.93
C ASP A 169 4.72 12.72 18.39
N PRO A 170 4.73 11.71 19.28
CA PRO A 170 3.51 11.07 19.76
C PRO A 170 2.58 12.03 20.55
N SER A 171 3.08 13.18 20.99
CA SER A 171 2.27 14.23 21.62
C SER A 171 1.60 15.18 20.62
N SER A 172 1.96 15.07 19.34
CA SER A 172 1.50 15.94 18.26
C SER A 172 0.65 15.17 17.23
N PRO A 173 -0.52 15.69 16.83
CA PRO A 173 -1.35 15.07 15.80
C PRO A 173 -0.90 15.45 14.38
N ILE A 174 0.34 15.89 14.16
CA ILE A 174 0.77 16.39 12.84
C ILE A 174 1.37 15.27 11.98
N ALA A 175 2.00 14.28 12.60
CA ALA A 175 2.69 13.19 11.94
C ALA A 175 2.11 11.84 12.35
N ALA A 176 1.92 10.93 11.39
CA ALA A 176 1.63 9.54 11.70
C ALA A 176 2.88 8.85 12.29
N PRO A 177 2.72 7.74 13.02
CA PRO A 177 3.86 6.91 13.38
C PRO A 177 4.65 6.48 12.12
N PRO A 178 5.97 6.27 12.23
CA PRO A 178 6.76 5.72 11.12
C PRO A 178 6.18 4.39 10.62
N GLY A 179 6.01 4.27 9.30
CA GLY A 179 5.35 3.12 8.67
C GLY A 179 3.82 3.23 8.54
N CYS A 180 3.20 4.29 9.06
CA CYS A 180 1.73 4.49 9.04
C CYS A 180 1.27 5.64 8.11
N SER A 181 2.18 6.25 7.36
CA SER A 181 1.92 7.47 6.60
C SER A 181 1.76 7.17 5.11
N ASN A 182 0.66 7.57 4.49
CA ASN A 182 0.49 7.43 3.04
C ASN A 182 1.53 8.22 2.22
N HIS A 183 2.18 9.25 2.82
CA HIS A 183 3.34 9.87 2.18
C HIS A 183 4.51 8.90 2.04
N GLY A 184 4.68 7.96 2.97
CA GLY A 184 5.69 6.92 2.86
C GLY A 184 5.45 5.98 1.68
N LEU A 185 4.23 5.86 1.19
CA LEU A 185 3.91 5.06 0.00
C LEU A 185 4.05 5.84 -1.31
N GLY A 186 4.44 7.12 -1.24
CA GLY A 186 4.51 7.99 -2.43
C GLY A 186 3.15 8.25 -3.09
N LEU A 187 2.07 7.94 -2.39
CA LEU A 187 0.69 8.01 -2.88
C LEU A 187 -0.05 9.27 -2.43
N ALA A 188 0.53 10.07 -1.54
CA ALA A 188 -0.16 11.23 -0.97
C ALA A 188 0.59 12.53 -1.21
N VAL A 189 -0.17 13.59 -1.49
CA VAL A 189 0.30 14.98 -1.48
C VAL A 189 -0.49 15.81 -0.47
N ASP A 190 0.20 16.75 0.18
CA ASP A 190 -0.46 17.85 0.87
C ASP A 190 -0.48 19.08 -0.06
N ILE A 191 -1.67 19.63 -0.31
CA ILE A 191 -1.89 20.75 -1.24
C ILE A 191 -2.26 22.02 -0.47
N GLY A 192 -1.66 23.15 -0.85
CA GLY A 192 -1.93 24.48 -0.33
C GLY A 192 -2.60 25.41 -1.35
N GLY A 193 -2.42 26.72 -1.19
CA GLY A 193 -2.87 27.71 -2.17
C GLY A 193 -4.38 27.97 -2.16
N GLY A 194 -5.04 27.69 -1.03
CA GLY A 194 -6.48 27.82 -0.82
C GLY A 194 -7.16 26.47 -0.54
N VAL A 195 -6.60 25.37 -1.07
CA VAL A 195 -7.14 24.01 -0.88
C VAL A 195 -7.11 23.57 0.58
N GLU A 196 -6.14 24.04 1.37
CA GLU A 196 -5.98 23.73 2.79
C GLU A 196 -7.05 24.37 3.69
N THR A 197 -7.92 25.20 3.13
CA THR A 197 -9.04 25.86 3.82
C THR A 197 -10.35 25.36 3.22
N PHE A 198 -11.25 24.87 4.08
CA PHE A 198 -12.58 24.41 3.66
C PHE A 198 -13.39 25.54 3.00
N ASP A 199 -14.32 25.15 2.13
CA ASP A 199 -15.28 26.04 1.44
C ASP A 199 -14.63 27.13 0.57
N THR A 200 -13.33 27.02 0.27
CA THR A 200 -12.71 27.85 -0.76
C THR A 200 -13.07 27.33 -2.15
N PRO A 201 -13.10 28.19 -3.19
CA PRO A 201 -13.30 27.73 -4.56
C PRO A 201 -12.30 26.64 -4.98
N GLN A 202 -11.05 26.76 -4.53
CA GLN A 202 -9.99 25.80 -4.79
C GLN A 202 -10.28 24.44 -4.13
N TYR A 203 -10.69 24.42 -2.86
CA TYR A 203 -11.06 23.20 -2.15
C TYR A 203 -12.25 22.51 -2.81
N ASP A 204 -13.34 23.25 -3.07
CA ASP A 204 -14.57 22.70 -3.63
C ASP A 204 -14.34 22.14 -5.04
N TRP A 205 -13.58 22.87 -5.86
CA TRP A 205 -13.20 22.38 -7.19
C TRP A 205 -12.36 21.12 -7.09
N LEU A 206 -11.35 21.09 -6.22
CA LEU A 206 -10.47 19.93 -6.11
C LEU A 206 -11.25 18.70 -5.65
N LYS A 207 -12.14 18.86 -4.66
CA LYS A 207 -13.02 17.80 -4.16
C LYS A 207 -13.95 17.25 -5.26
N ALA A 208 -14.43 18.10 -6.16
CA ALA A 208 -15.31 17.70 -7.23
C ALA A 208 -14.59 17.02 -8.42
N ASN A 209 -13.29 17.29 -8.61
CA ASN A 209 -12.57 16.86 -9.82
C ASN A 209 -11.47 15.83 -9.58
N ALA A 210 -10.85 15.78 -8.39
CA ALA A 210 -9.67 14.95 -8.12
C ALA A 210 -9.89 13.46 -8.46
N GLU A 211 -11.07 12.91 -8.15
CA GLU A 211 -11.36 11.47 -8.33
C GLU A 211 -11.26 11.05 -9.80
N ALA A 212 -11.65 11.93 -10.73
CA ALA A 212 -11.53 11.68 -12.17
C ALA A 212 -10.06 11.53 -12.63
N HIS A 213 -9.11 11.98 -11.82
CA HIS A 213 -7.68 11.92 -12.05
C HIS A 213 -6.94 10.93 -11.13
N GLY A 214 -7.68 10.10 -10.39
CA GLY A 214 -7.12 9.07 -9.51
C GLY A 214 -6.65 9.57 -8.14
N TRP A 215 -7.03 10.79 -7.74
CA TRP A 215 -6.75 11.36 -6.42
C TRP A 215 -8.05 11.56 -5.66
N LEU A 216 -8.08 11.39 -4.35
CA LEU A 216 -9.35 11.48 -3.61
C LEU A 216 -9.29 12.41 -2.42
N HIS A 217 -10.43 13.03 -2.09
CA HIS A 217 -10.62 13.66 -0.78
C HIS A 217 -11.16 12.61 0.18
N PRO A 218 -10.37 12.09 1.13
CA PRO A 218 -10.83 10.98 1.95
C PRO A 218 -11.84 11.48 2.98
N ALA A 219 -12.84 10.65 3.30
CA ALA A 219 -13.93 11.02 4.20
C ALA A 219 -13.47 11.48 5.60
N PHE A 220 -12.29 11.04 6.06
CA PHE A 220 -11.74 11.48 7.35
C PHE A 220 -11.25 12.95 7.32
N ALA A 221 -10.93 13.49 6.14
CA ALA A 221 -10.43 14.85 5.93
C ALA A 221 -11.57 15.87 5.74
N GLU A 222 -12.83 15.40 5.76
CA GLU A 222 -14.01 16.26 5.69
C GLU A 222 -14.14 17.17 6.92
N PRO A 223 -14.75 18.38 6.78
CA PRO A 223 -14.85 19.36 7.86
C PRO A 223 -15.53 18.84 9.14
N ASN A 224 -16.46 17.88 8.98
CA ASN A 224 -17.24 17.32 10.08
C ASN A 224 -16.75 15.93 10.54
N ALA A 225 -15.63 15.45 9.99
CA ALA A 225 -15.02 14.21 10.42
C ALA A 225 -14.02 14.45 11.57
N GLY A 226 -13.74 13.42 12.37
CA GLY A 226 -12.79 13.48 13.48
C GLY A 226 -11.35 13.86 13.07
N GLY A 227 -11.03 13.88 11.77
CA GLY A 227 -9.76 14.31 11.20
C GLY A 227 -9.66 15.81 10.88
N ALA A 228 -10.69 16.62 11.17
CA ALA A 228 -10.71 18.06 10.92
C ALA A 228 -9.52 18.85 11.53
N SER A 229 -8.85 18.30 12.56
CA SER A 229 -7.62 18.86 13.13
C SER A 229 -6.41 18.85 12.16
N ARG A 230 -6.44 18.03 11.10
CA ARG A 230 -5.39 17.94 10.07
C ARG A 230 -5.72 18.70 8.78
N GLY A 231 -6.95 19.23 8.65
CA GLY A 231 -7.41 20.05 7.50
C GLY A 231 -7.56 19.28 6.18
N PRO A 232 -8.17 19.89 5.15
CA PRO A 232 -8.49 19.24 3.87
C PRO A 232 -7.29 18.95 2.96
N ARG A 233 -6.09 19.30 3.41
CA ARG A 233 -4.90 19.42 2.57
C ARG A 233 -4.34 18.09 2.05
N ARG A 234 -4.66 16.95 2.65
CA ARG A 234 -4.13 15.63 2.27
C ARG A 234 -4.99 14.94 1.21
N TRP A 235 -4.37 14.53 0.11
CA TRP A 235 -5.01 13.82 -1.00
C TRP A 235 -4.20 12.56 -1.32
N PRO A 236 -4.66 11.35 -0.95
CA PRO A 236 -4.11 10.08 -1.39
C PRO A 236 -4.64 9.63 -2.77
#